data_AF-A0A069PUY2-F1
#
_entry.id   AF-A0A069PUY2-F1
#
_cell.length_a   1.000
_cell.length_b   1.000
_cell.length_c   1.000
_cell.angle_alpha   90.00
_cell.angle_beta   90.00
_cell.angle_gamma   90.00
#
_symmetry.space_group_name_H-M   'P 1'
#
loop_
_entity.id
_entity.type
_entity.pdbx_description
1 polymer ?
#
loop_
_entity_poly.entity_id
_entity_poly.type
_entity_poly.pdbx_seq_one_letter_code
_entity_poly.pdbx_strand_id
1 'polypeptide(L)'
;MHGTPIEYKGWVLTPIVSRTPTDHAVVLLVEKPNGIRQAMGPLGRFKSADAACSFAIEYGKATVDGQPAPGPAHEAAGRRA
;
A
#
# COMPACT_ATOMS: atom_id res chain seq x y z
N MET A 1 2.23 -10.72 -7.69
CA MET A 1 1.49 -11.47 -6.65
C MET A 1 0.42 -10.55 -6.11
N HIS A 2 -0.83 -11.01 -6.02
CA HIS A 2 -1.88 -10.27 -5.30
C HIS A 2 -1.89 -10.78 -3.85
N GLY A 3 -1.79 -9.87 -2.89
CA GLY A 3 -2.07 -10.18 -1.49
C GLY A 3 -3.56 -10.43 -1.29
N THR A 4 -3.91 -11.08 -0.18
CA THR A 4 -5.31 -11.31 0.17
C THR A 4 -6.04 -9.97 0.33
N PRO A 5 -7.11 -9.70 -0.43
CA PRO A 5 -7.92 -8.51 -0.22
C PRO A 5 -8.52 -8.52 1.19
N ILE A 6 -8.63 -7.34 1.80
CA ILE A 6 -9.39 -7.17 3.05
C ILE A 6 -10.47 -6.12 2.86
N GLU A 7 -11.55 -6.27 3.61
CA GLU A 7 -12.56 -5.22 3.76
C GLU A 7 -12.22 -4.35 4.99
N TYR A 8 -12.30 -3.04 4.84
CA TYR A 8 -12.11 -2.07 5.92
C TYR A 8 -13.09 -0.91 5.75
N LYS A 9 -14.06 -0.78 6.67
CA LYS A 9 -15.09 0.28 6.66
C LYS A 9 -15.85 0.39 5.32
N GLY A 10 -16.14 -0.74 4.67
CA GLY A 10 -16.81 -0.81 3.37
C GLY A 10 -15.90 -0.53 2.16
N TRP A 11 -14.60 -0.33 2.38
CA TRP A 11 -13.60 -0.26 1.33
C TRP A 11 -12.93 -1.61 1.16
N VAL A 12 -12.54 -1.97 -0.07
CA VAL A 12 -11.71 -3.15 -0.33
C VAL A 12 -10.28 -2.72 -0.58
N LEU A 13 -9.35 -3.27 0.20
CA LEU A 13 -7.92 -2.98 0.12
C LEU A 13 -7.20 -4.23 -0.43
N THR A 14 -6.64 -4.12 -1.63
CA THR A 14 -5.95 -5.23 -2.30
C THR A 14 -4.49 -4.88 -2.58
N PRO A 15 -3.54 -5.45 -1.81
CA PRO A 15 -2.12 -5.29 -2.08
C PRO A 15 -1.73 -6.01 -3.38
N ILE A 16 -0.96 -5.34 -4.22
CA ILE A 16 -0.37 -5.88 -5.44
C ILE A 16 1.14 -5.76 -5.32
N VAL A 17 1.80 -6.90 -5.11
CA VAL A 17 3.24 -6.98 -4.93
C VAL A 17 3.92 -7.41 -6.23
N SER A 18 4.84 -6.58 -6.69
CA SER A 18 5.72 -6.84 -7.83
C SER A 18 7.12 -7.17 -7.31
N ARG A 19 7.64 -8.34 -7.67
CA ARG A 19 9.03 -8.72 -7.34
C ARG A 19 9.99 -8.04 -8.31
N THR A 20 11.04 -7.42 -7.78
CA THR A 20 12.21 -6.95 -8.53
C THR A 20 13.40 -7.89 -8.24
N PRO A 21 14.55 -7.75 -8.93
CA PRO A 21 15.72 -8.58 -8.64
C PRO A 21 16.24 -8.46 -7.21
N THR A 22 16.03 -7.31 -6.55
CA THR A 22 16.59 -7.00 -5.23
C THR A 22 15.55 -6.89 -4.13
N ASP A 23 14.30 -6.56 -4.46
CA ASP A 23 13.26 -6.15 -3.51
C ASP A 23 11.85 -6.50 -4.00
N HIS A 24 10.84 -6.10 -3.23
CA HIS A 24 9.42 -6.19 -3.55
C HIS A 24 8.82 -4.78 -3.54
N ALA A 25 8.27 -4.35 -4.67
CA ALA A 25 7.49 -3.12 -4.75
C ALA A 25 6.01 -3.44 -4.52
N VAL A 26 5.28 -2.53 -3.89
CA VAL A 26 3.83 -2.71 -3.67
C VAL A 26 3.02 -1.54 -4.18
N VAL A 27 1.91 -1.86 -4.82
CA VAL A 27 0.82 -0.95 -5.16
C VAL A 27 -0.39 -1.41 -4.36
N LEU A 28 -1.20 -0.49 -3.86
CA LEU A 28 -2.47 -0.79 -3.22
C LEU A 28 -3.61 -0.46 -4.18
N LEU A 29 -4.39 -1.45 -4.57
CA LEU A 29 -5.68 -1.21 -5.22
C LEU A 29 -6.73 -1.01 -4.14
N VAL A 30 -7.48 0.08 -4.27
CA VAL A 30 -8.51 0.48 -3.31
C VAL A 30 -9.84 0.61 -4.03
N GLU A 31 -10.84 -0.10 -3.53
CA GLU A 31 -12.23 0.04 -3.95
C GLU A 31 -13.00 0.81 -2.88
N LYS A 32 -13.62 1.91 -3.29
CA LYS A 32 -14.51 2.71 -2.45
C LYS A 32 -15.88 2.02 -2.29
N PRO A 33 -16.65 2.33 -1.24
CA PRO A 33 -18.01 1.82 -1.08
C PRO A 33 -18.96 2.12 -2.26
N ASN A 34 -18.66 3.17 -3.04
CA ASN A 34 -19.40 3.52 -4.25
C ASN A 34 -18.96 2.75 -5.51
N GLY A 35 -18.11 1.72 -5.35
CA GLY A 35 -17.59 0.88 -6.45
C GLY A 35 -16.43 1.50 -7.23
N ILE A 36 -16.01 2.73 -6.92
CA ILE A 36 -14.86 3.36 -7.60
C ILE A 36 -13.57 2.69 -7.16
N ARG A 37 -12.78 2.24 -8.14
CA ARG A 37 -11.45 1.65 -7.92
C ARG A 37 -10.34 2.64 -8.24
N GLN A 38 -9.32 2.66 -7.40
CA GLN A 38 -8.14 3.50 -7.55
C GLN A 38 -6.88 2.73 -7.14
N ALA A 39 -5.85 2.79 -7.95
CA ALA A 39 -4.52 2.28 -7.58
C ALA A 39 -3.71 3.39 -6.90
N MET A 40 -2.99 3.02 -5.83
CA MET A 40 -2.07 3.89 -5.10
C MET A 40 -0.68 3.25 -5.07
N GLY A 41 0.33 3.94 -5.60
CA GLY A 41 1.72 3.51 -5.52
C GLY A 41 2.56 3.76 -6.77
N PRO A 42 3.81 3.23 -6.80
CA PRO A 42 4.40 2.33 -5.81
C PRO A 42 4.58 2.96 -4.42
N LEU A 43 4.20 2.23 -3.37
CA LEU A 43 4.19 2.75 -1.98
C LEU A 43 5.50 2.54 -1.23
N GLY A 44 6.45 1.79 -1.80
CA GLY A 44 7.75 1.50 -1.20
C GLY A 44 8.41 0.26 -1.78
N ARG A 45 9.63 -0.02 -1.30
CA ARG A 45 10.40 -1.24 -1.60
C ARG A 45 10.66 -1.99 -0.31
N PHE A 46 10.46 -3.31 -0.34
CA PHE A 46 10.48 -4.17 0.84
C PHE A 46 11.33 -5.42 0.59
N LYS A 47 11.98 -5.92 1.65
CA LYS A 47 12.78 -7.15 1.55
C LYS A 47 11.94 -8.41 1.43
N SER A 48 10.68 -8.38 1.85
CA SER A 48 9.74 -9.49 1.70
C SER A 48 8.40 -9.02 1.15
N ALA A 49 7.70 -9.94 0.48
CA ALA A 49 6.35 -9.69 -0.01
C ALA A 49 5.36 -9.48 1.14
N ASP A 50 5.52 -10.21 2.25
CA ASP A 50 4.66 -10.06 3.44
C ASP A 50 4.80 -8.68 4.07
N ALA A 51 6.03 -8.15 4.18
CA ALA A 51 6.25 -6.79 4.67
C ALA A 51 5.60 -5.75 3.75
N ALA A 52 5.67 -5.97 2.44
CA ALA A 52 5.05 -5.11 1.44
C ALA A 52 3.51 -5.13 1.54
N CYS A 53 2.91 -6.31 1.69
CA CYS A 53 1.48 -6.50 1.89
C CYS A 53 0.99 -5.82 3.18
N SER A 54 1.64 -6.11 4.32
CA SER A 54 1.28 -5.53 5.62
C SER A 54 1.36 -4.01 5.59
N PHE A 55 2.44 -3.46 5.00
CA PHE A 55 2.57 -2.01 4.84
C PHE A 55 1.45 -1.41 3.99
N ALA A 56 1.14 -2.01 2.84
CA ALA A 56 0.08 -1.52 1.97
C ALA A 56 -1.30 -1.53 2.64
N ILE A 57 -1.59 -2.54 3.46
CA ILE A 57 -2.83 -2.59 4.24
C ILE A 57 -2.90 -1.46 5.25
N GLU A 58 -1.85 -1.24 6.04
CA GLU A 58 -1.84 -0.14 7.03
C GLU A 58 -1.87 1.23 6.36
N TYR A 59 -1.21 1.39 5.21
CA TYR A 59 -1.33 2.57 4.37
C TYR A 59 -2.77 2.82 3.92
N GLY A 60 -3.46 1.77 3.47
CA GLY A 60 -4.86 1.83 3.06
C GLY A 60 -5.79 2.23 4.21
N LYS A 61 -5.63 1.62 5.38
CA LYS A 61 -6.41 1.97 6.58
C LYS A 61 -6.21 3.43 6.98
N ALA A 62 -4.96 3.89 7.05
CA ALA A 62 -4.66 5.29 7.36
C ALA A 62 -5.29 6.26 6.34
N THR A 63 -5.26 5.91 5.06
CA THR A 63 -5.91 6.69 3.99
C THR A 63 -7.42 6.76 4.18
N VAL A 64 -8.08 5.63 4.49
CA VAL A 64 -9.53 5.56 4.76
C VAL A 64 -9.89 6.36 6.01
N ASP A 65 -9.02 6.37 7.01
CA ASP A 65 -9.22 7.09 8.28
C ASP A 65 -8.88 8.58 8.21
N GLY A 66 -8.43 9.07 7.04
CA GLY A 66 -7.96 10.46 6.87
C GLY A 66 -6.73 10.78 7.72
N GLN A 67 -5.98 9.76 8.15
CA GLN A 67 -4.78 9.88 8.95
C GLN A 67 -3.54 10.01 8.05
N PRO A 68 -2.44 10.59 8.57
CA PRO A 68 -1.16 10.54 7.89
C PRO A 68 -0.78 9.09 7.59
N ALA A 69 -0.59 8.79 6.30
CA ALA A 69 -0.19 7.45 5.89
C ALA A 69 1.24 7.15 6.40
N PRO A 70 1.54 5.89 6.79
CA PRO A 70 2.89 5.50 7.17
C PRO A 70 3.84 5.80 6.00
N GLY A 71 4.97 6.44 6.31
CA GLY A 71 6.00 6.71 5.31
C GLY A 71 6.62 5.40 4.80
N PRO A 72 7.03 5.33 3.53
CA PRO A 72 7.75 4.17 3.02
C PRO A 72 8.94 3.88 3.93
N ALA A 73 9.11 2.63 4.35
CA ALA A 73 10.20 2.19 5.24
C ALA A 73 11.62 2.35 4.64
N HIS A 74 11.78 3.09 3.53
CA HIS A 74 13.07 3.45 2.99
C HIS A 74 13.03 4.78 2.18
N GLU A 75 12.75 5.92 2.84
CA GLU A 75 13.50 7.17 2.61
C GLU A 75 13.08 8.27 3.60
N ALA A 76 13.86 8.41 4.67
CA ALA A 76 14.09 9.68 5.35
C ALA A 76 15.20 10.47 4.62
N ALA A 77 15.13 10.59 3.30
CA ALA A 77 16.02 11.45 2.52
C ALA A 77 15.19 12.22 1.50
N GLY A 78 15.09 13.54 1.68
CA GLY A 78 14.48 14.42 0.70
C GLY A 78 13.22 15.19 1.14
N ARG A 79 13.17 15.68 2.38
CA ARG A 79 12.64 17.05 2.52
C ARG A 79 13.66 17.99 1.89
N ARG A 80 13.38 18.53 0.71
CA ARG A 80 13.90 19.80 0.16
C ARG A 80 12.99 20.14 -1.02
N ALA A 81 12.51 21.36 -1.23
CA ALA A 81 12.39 22.59 -0.47
C ALA A 81 11.23 23.36 -1.14
#